data_AF-F4L0S2-F1
#
_entry.id   AF-F4L0S2-F1
#
_cell.length_a   1.000
_cell.length_b   1.000
_cell.length_c   1.000
_cell.angle_alpha   90.00
_cell.angle_beta   90.00
_cell.angle_gamma   90.00
#
_symmetry.space_group_name_H-M   'P 1'
#
loop_
_entity.id
_entity.type
_entity.pdbx_description
1 polymer ?
#
loop_
_entity_poly.entity_id
_entity_poly.type
_entity_poly.pdbx_seq_one_letter_code
_entity_poly.pdbx_strand_id
1 'polypeptide(L)'
;MKKKLFIIATLFVLTSSIFAQSLEEKTRQYLREKLVFYYIDNPATAKPADFSSFEINKGDIADNKDITSPLWTNANNIGLKTLLIKMLRASANGGDAKMQRVIRNVLCISDKKVYVFLYNDVPNTAPHSSWIYCKNSSSYAAAHNNASWPCAQQFTDRTLEASGHIGIGAYFFSPTRPAASGGWSAEAEKGHVFIHELVHTQVPLVLESSLGSVDMYGNDGGHNFHELLPSRNSAFNEGVATSFALRYHLPSWMSMTAWYNNNEVMNIDNLTGCGALPPPLHCLQTRLTSASVAAEAACTATAACYKLRNIPAPIVMHNETVSANILFQYMQQFGSELMLVRDVKNALTEMNKASNYTFAPLFKEMVKSGMNYRNPKAAAGSTTHGQFLPLAILDYYTGYKVNDKATLASVLSVTWDGTYTNVDDYFSSKRNTLLGFRANATTWNVGQQLDKFAEHINVKISATPPPTATAPGTGNN
;
A
#
# COMPACT_ATOMS: atom_id res chain seq x y z
N MET A 1 48.94 12.51 6.65
CA MET A 1 47.62 11.88 6.93
C MET A 1 46.52 12.19 5.91
N LYS A 2 46.41 13.40 5.34
CA LYS A 2 45.34 13.76 4.37
C LYS A 2 45.26 12.88 3.09
N LYS A 3 46.40 12.47 2.51
CA LYS A 3 46.42 11.59 1.30
C LYS A 3 45.92 10.16 1.54
N LYS A 4 46.15 9.58 2.72
CA LYS A 4 45.67 8.22 3.06
C LYS A 4 44.16 8.20 3.35
N LEU A 5 43.63 9.26 3.95
CA LEU A 5 42.18 9.43 4.16
C LEU A 5 41.43 9.59 2.84
N PHE A 6 42.02 10.28 1.86
CA PHE A 6 41.44 10.48 0.54
C PHE A 6 41.34 9.16 -0.25
N ILE A 7 42.40 8.35 -0.28
CA ILE A 7 42.42 7.07 -1.00
C ILE A 7 41.42 6.06 -0.40
N ILE A 8 41.28 6.00 0.92
CA ILE A 8 40.30 5.11 1.58
C ILE A 8 38.86 5.57 1.29
N ALA A 9 38.60 6.88 1.30
CA ALA A 9 37.30 7.42 0.93
C ALA A 9 36.95 7.14 -0.55
N THR A 10 37.90 7.29 -1.47
CA THR A 10 37.68 6.98 -2.89
C THR A 10 37.44 5.49 -3.12
N LEU A 11 38.15 4.60 -2.41
CA LEU A 11 37.99 3.14 -2.52
C LEU A 11 36.64 2.67 -1.95
N PHE A 12 36.19 3.23 -0.81
CA PHE A 12 34.85 2.97 -0.27
C PHE A 12 33.74 3.45 -1.21
N VAL A 13 33.88 4.65 -1.81
CA VAL A 13 32.91 5.20 -2.76
C VAL A 13 32.85 4.39 -4.06
N LEU A 14 33.99 3.87 -4.55
CA LEU A 14 34.05 3.01 -5.74
C LEU A 14 33.40 1.65 -5.48
N THR A 15 33.69 1.00 -4.35
CA THR A 15 33.09 -0.30 -4.01
C THR A 15 31.58 -0.18 -3.77
N SER A 16 31.10 0.83 -3.03
CA SER A 16 29.66 1.04 -2.82
C SER A 16 28.89 1.30 -4.11
N SER A 17 29.49 2.02 -5.07
CA SER A 17 28.88 2.32 -6.36
C SER A 17 28.75 1.07 -7.23
N ILE A 18 29.76 0.19 -7.24
CA ILE A 18 29.74 -1.07 -7.99
C ILE A 18 28.69 -2.03 -7.41
N PHE A 19 28.59 -2.14 -6.07
CA PHE A 19 27.58 -2.99 -5.43
C PHE A 19 26.15 -2.47 -5.66
N ALA A 20 25.91 -1.16 -5.57
CA ALA A 20 24.61 -0.55 -5.84
C ALA A 20 24.16 -0.79 -7.29
N GLN A 21 25.05 -0.56 -8.26
CA GLN A 21 24.78 -0.80 -9.68
C GLN A 21 24.47 -2.29 -9.96
N SER A 22 25.13 -3.21 -9.26
CA SER A 22 24.85 -4.66 -9.37
C SER A 22 23.48 -5.05 -8.82
N LEU A 23 23.00 -4.40 -7.75
CA LEU A 23 21.69 -4.68 -7.15
C LEU A 23 20.55 -4.11 -7.99
N GLU A 24 20.75 -2.90 -8.53
CA GLU A 24 19.78 -2.29 -9.44
C GLU A 24 19.62 -3.11 -10.72
N GLU A 25 20.71 -3.62 -11.30
CA GLU A 25 20.60 -4.48 -12.48
C GLU A 25 19.91 -5.81 -12.16
N LYS A 26 20.24 -6.46 -11.04
CA LYS A 26 19.51 -7.66 -10.58
C LYS A 26 18.01 -7.38 -10.39
N THR A 27 17.67 -6.20 -9.90
CA THR A 27 16.27 -5.77 -9.74
C THR A 27 15.59 -5.66 -11.10
N ARG A 28 16.21 -4.99 -12.07
CA ARG A 28 15.67 -4.86 -13.43
C ARG A 28 15.56 -6.20 -14.15
N GLN A 29 16.57 -7.07 -14.01
CA GLN A 29 16.53 -8.42 -14.57
C GLN A 29 15.34 -9.21 -14.03
N TYR A 30 15.12 -9.14 -12.72
CA TYR A 30 13.95 -9.78 -12.09
C TYR A 30 12.63 -9.20 -12.62
N LEU A 31 12.53 -7.88 -12.79
CA LEU A 31 11.36 -7.25 -13.41
C LEU A 31 11.12 -7.75 -14.83
N ARG A 32 12.17 -7.86 -15.66
CA ARG A 32 12.07 -8.38 -17.03
C ARG A 32 11.64 -9.84 -17.09
N GLU A 33 11.98 -10.64 -16.08
CA GLU A 33 11.55 -12.03 -15.97
C GLU A 33 10.08 -12.16 -15.55
N LYS A 34 9.66 -11.35 -14.58
CA LYS A 34 8.34 -11.50 -13.93
C LYS A 34 7.24 -10.65 -14.57
N LEU A 35 7.54 -9.52 -15.19
CA LEU A 35 6.53 -8.73 -15.91
C LEU A 35 6.54 -9.08 -17.39
N VAL A 36 5.41 -9.55 -17.90
CA VAL A 36 5.22 -9.82 -19.33
C VAL A 36 4.24 -8.79 -19.88
N PHE A 37 4.72 -7.91 -20.75
CA PHE A 37 3.90 -6.83 -21.29
C PHE A 37 3.38 -7.19 -22.67
N TYR A 38 2.10 -6.92 -22.90
CA TYR A 38 1.42 -7.04 -24.16
C TYR A 38 0.90 -5.68 -24.58
N TYR A 39 1.05 -5.31 -25.84
CA TYR A 39 0.48 -4.06 -26.37
C TYR A 39 -0.62 -4.32 -27.37
N ILE A 40 -1.78 -3.74 -27.13
CA ILE A 40 -2.98 -3.89 -27.93
C ILE A 40 -3.33 -2.54 -28.54
N ASP A 41 -3.08 -2.41 -29.84
CA ASP A 41 -3.30 -1.16 -30.57
C ASP A 41 -4.77 -0.84 -30.78
N ASN A 42 -5.60 -1.87 -30.96
CA ASN A 42 -7.05 -1.74 -31.09
C ASN A 42 -7.74 -2.79 -30.20
N PRO A 43 -8.33 -2.40 -29.06
CA PRO A 43 -9.05 -3.31 -28.18
C PRO A 43 -10.23 -4.02 -28.85
N ALA A 44 -10.86 -3.45 -29.88
CA ALA A 44 -12.02 -4.05 -30.56
C ALA A 44 -11.68 -5.35 -31.30
N THR A 45 -10.43 -5.51 -31.74
CA THR A 45 -9.99 -6.64 -32.58
C THR A 45 -9.09 -7.62 -31.82
N ALA A 46 -8.81 -7.34 -30.55
CA ALA A 46 -7.96 -8.15 -29.71
C ALA A 46 -8.66 -9.45 -29.30
N LYS A 47 -8.09 -10.61 -29.65
CA LYS A 47 -8.64 -11.92 -29.30
C LYS A 47 -7.95 -12.48 -28.05
N PRO A 48 -8.69 -12.85 -26.98
CA PRO A 48 -8.10 -13.42 -25.76
C PRO A 48 -7.31 -14.73 -25.94
N ALA A 49 -7.52 -15.48 -27.02
CA ALA A 49 -6.83 -16.75 -27.24
C ALA A 49 -5.40 -16.59 -27.80
N ASP A 50 -5.07 -15.44 -28.42
CA ASP A 50 -3.86 -15.29 -29.26
C ASP A 50 -2.97 -14.11 -28.83
N PHE A 51 -3.07 -13.67 -27.57
CA PHE A 51 -2.41 -12.44 -27.14
C PHE A 51 -0.88 -12.51 -27.09
N SER A 52 -0.30 -13.72 -27.16
CA SER A 52 1.16 -13.93 -27.18
C SER A 52 1.84 -13.21 -28.34
N SER A 53 1.15 -13.06 -29.48
CA SER A 53 1.62 -12.31 -30.65
C SER A 53 1.80 -10.81 -30.40
N PHE A 54 1.24 -10.28 -29.30
CA PHE A 54 1.34 -8.88 -28.89
C PHE A 54 2.42 -8.62 -27.83
N GLU A 55 3.24 -9.63 -27.47
CA GLU A 55 4.27 -9.44 -26.46
C GLU A 55 5.31 -8.40 -26.89
N ILE A 56 5.61 -7.47 -25.98
CA ILE A 56 6.62 -6.44 -26.19
C ILE A 56 8.01 -7.02 -25.95
N ASN A 57 8.95 -6.71 -26.86
CA ASN A 57 10.37 -6.96 -26.62
C ASN A 57 10.92 -6.03 -25.53
N LYS A 58 10.93 -6.50 -24.29
CA LYS A 58 11.45 -5.79 -23.12
C LYS A 58 12.96 -5.51 -23.20
N GLY A 59 13.71 -6.34 -23.93
CA GLY A 59 15.16 -6.22 -24.09
C GLY A 59 15.53 -4.93 -24.81
N ASP A 60 14.87 -4.64 -25.93
CA ASP A 60 15.15 -3.43 -26.71
C ASP A 60 14.82 -2.14 -25.94
N ILE A 61 13.77 -2.17 -25.10
CA ILE A 61 13.46 -1.05 -24.20
C ILE A 61 14.55 -0.88 -23.15
N ALA A 62 14.95 -1.95 -22.48
CA ALA A 62 15.96 -1.92 -21.42
C ALA A 62 17.33 -1.45 -21.95
N ASP A 63 17.70 -1.88 -23.14
CA ASP A 63 18.96 -1.54 -23.83
C ASP A 63 18.95 -0.14 -24.47
N ASN A 64 17.82 0.60 -24.36
CA ASN A 64 17.65 1.92 -24.98
C ASN A 64 17.91 1.92 -26.51
N LYS A 65 17.45 0.88 -27.20
CA LYS A 65 17.52 0.82 -28.67
C LYS A 65 16.44 1.67 -29.31
N ASP A 66 16.61 1.93 -30.60
CA ASP A 66 15.55 2.46 -31.44
C ASP A 66 14.48 1.37 -31.67
N ILE A 67 13.23 1.68 -31.33
CA ILE A 67 12.11 0.73 -31.38
C ILE A 67 11.10 1.21 -32.40
N THR A 68 10.84 0.40 -33.41
CA THR A 68 9.84 0.67 -34.45
C THR A 68 8.61 -0.21 -34.21
N SER A 69 7.74 0.21 -33.29
CA SER A 69 6.45 -0.44 -33.02
C SER A 69 5.36 0.62 -32.77
N PRO A 70 4.06 0.32 -32.99
CA PRO A 70 2.98 1.29 -32.77
C PRO A 70 2.93 1.80 -31.32
N LEU A 71 3.25 0.97 -30.34
CA LEU A 71 3.44 1.39 -28.96
C LEU A 71 4.46 2.53 -28.84
N TRP A 72 5.58 2.44 -29.56
CA TRP A 72 6.73 3.34 -29.44
C TRP A 72 6.66 4.56 -30.36
N THR A 73 5.98 4.47 -31.50
CA THR A 73 5.88 5.57 -32.48
C THR A 73 4.61 6.41 -32.31
N ASN A 74 3.52 5.84 -31.82
CA ASN A 74 2.28 6.59 -31.62
C ASN A 74 2.41 7.60 -30.46
N ALA A 75 2.01 8.86 -30.70
CA ALA A 75 2.08 9.94 -29.72
C ALA A 75 1.16 9.73 -28.51
N ASN A 76 0.02 9.05 -28.71
CA ASN A 76 -0.95 8.78 -27.64
C ASN A 76 -0.36 7.92 -26.52
N ASN A 77 0.62 7.08 -26.85
CA ASN A 77 1.25 6.15 -25.94
C ASN A 77 2.40 6.76 -25.12
N ILE A 78 2.66 8.07 -25.19
CA ILE A 78 3.81 8.68 -24.52
C ILE A 78 3.89 8.32 -23.03
N GLY A 79 2.76 8.32 -22.31
CA GLY A 79 2.73 7.95 -20.89
C GLY A 79 3.02 6.47 -20.65
N LEU A 80 2.54 5.57 -21.54
CA LEU A 80 2.84 4.14 -21.48
C LEU A 80 4.32 3.85 -21.78
N LYS A 81 4.92 4.57 -22.74
CA LYS A 81 6.37 4.51 -23.01
C LYS A 81 7.15 4.93 -21.79
N THR A 82 6.77 6.05 -21.15
CA THR A 82 7.44 6.53 -19.94
C THR A 82 7.35 5.54 -18.79
N LEU A 83 6.19 4.90 -18.60
CA LEU A 83 6.01 3.84 -17.61
C LEU A 83 7.00 2.68 -17.87
N LEU A 84 7.08 2.19 -19.11
CA LEU A 84 8.00 1.11 -19.49
C LEU A 84 9.48 1.52 -19.33
N ILE A 85 9.83 2.75 -19.70
CA ILE A 85 11.18 3.31 -19.51
C ILE A 85 11.55 3.26 -18.02
N LYS A 86 10.67 3.78 -17.15
CA LYS A 86 10.90 3.81 -15.70
C LYS A 86 11.09 2.41 -15.12
N MET A 87 10.34 1.42 -15.60
CA MET A 87 10.43 0.04 -15.09
C MET A 87 11.63 -0.74 -15.63
N LEU A 88 12.03 -0.51 -16.88
CA LEU A 88 12.93 -1.44 -17.59
C LEU A 88 14.35 -0.91 -17.81
N ARG A 89 14.54 0.41 -17.88
CA ARG A 89 15.85 1.02 -18.16
C ARG A 89 16.67 1.25 -16.89
N ALA A 90 17.99 1.37 -17.05
CA ALA A 90 18.85 1.91 -15.99
C ALA A 90 18.54 3.39 -15.73
N SER A 91 18.84 3.90 -14.53
CA SER A 91 18.52 5.29 -14.18
C SER A 91 19.22 6.34 -15.03
N ALA A 92 20.42 6.04 -15.54
CA ALA A 92 21.10 6.90 -16.51
C ALA A 92 20.32 7.13 -17.81
N ASN A 93 19.37 6.23 -18.14
CA ASN A 93 18.57 6.25 -19.36
C ASN A 93 17.06 6.48 -19.08
N GLY A 94 16.74 7.14 -17.97
CA GLY A 94 15.36 7.47 -17.57
C GLY A 94 14.65 6.43 -16.70
N GLY A 95 15.34 5.35 -16.31
CA GLY A 95 14.82 4.36 -15.37
C GLY A 95 14.59 4.91 -13.95
N ASP A 96 13.59 4.41 -13.25
CA ASP A 96 13.28 4.80 -11.88
C ASP A 96 13.63 3.66 -10.90
N ALA A 97 14.82 3.73 -10.29
CA ALA A 97 15.31 2.71 -9.35
C ALA A 97 14.40 2.53 -8.12
N LYS A 98 13.66 3.58 -7.71
CA LYS A 98 12.72 3.49 -6.60
C LYS A 98 11.49 2.69 -7.02
N MET A 99 10.90 3.00 -8.17
CA MET A 99 9.78 2.26 -8.74
C MET A 99 10.16 0.79 -8.96
N GLN A 100 11.32 0.53 -9.58
CA GLN A 100 11.84 -0.80 -9.86
C GLN A 100 11.95 -1.66 -8.60
N ARG A 101 12.50 -1.08 -7.52
CA ARG A 101 12.64 -1.78 -6.23
C ARG A 101 11.28 -2.11 -5.61
N VAL A 102 10.34 -1.17 -5.61
CA VAL A 102 9.00 -1.41 -5.03
C VAL A 102 8.26 -2.49 -5.82
N ILE A 103 8.27 -2.41 -7.14
CA ILE A 103 7.68 -3.43 -8.04
C ILE A 103 8.30 -4.81 -7.77
N ARG A 104 9.63 -4.89 -7.67
CA ARG A 104 10.32 -6.15 -7.34
C ARG A 104 9.80 -6.72 -6.02
N ASN A 105 9.71 -5.89 -5.00
CA ASN A 105 9.28 -6.32 -3.67
C ASN A 105 7.85 -6.86 -3.69
N VAL A 106 6.93 -6.20 -4.41
CA VAL A 106 5.56 -6.70 -4.62
C VAL A 106 5.57 -8.07 -5.33
N LEU A 107 6.33 -8.20 -6.43
CA LEU A 107 6.44 -9.45 -7.18
C LEU A 107 7.06 -10.61 -6.38
N CYS A 108 7.85 -10.32 -5.33
CA CYS A 108 8.40 -11.36 -4.44
C CYS A 108 7.34 -12.00 -3.51
N ILE A 109 6.12 -11.45 -3.42
CA ILE A 109 5.03 -12.04 -2.62
C ILE A 109 4.69 -13.44 -3.17
N SER A 110 4.40 -13.55 -4.47
CA SER A 110 4.11 -14.82 -5.13
C SER A 110 5.30 -15.43 -5.87
N ASP A 111 6.28 -14.60 -6.28
CA ASP A 111 7.41 -14.98 -7.15
C ASP A 111 6.98 -15.58 -8.51
N LYS A 112 5.83 -15.13 -9.01
CA LYS A 112 5.27 -15.53 -10.30
C LYS A 112 5.26 -14.40 -11.31
N LYS A 113 4.97 -14.76 -12.57
CA LYS A 113 4.76 -13.78 -13.62
C LYS A 113 3.48 -12.97 -13.40
N VAL A 114 3.44 -11.77 -13.95
CA VAL A 114 2.23 -10.95 -14.08
C VAL A 114 2.12 -10.51 -15.53
N TYR A 115 0.94 -10.67 -16.10
CA TYR A 115 0.64 -10.24 -17.47
C TYR A 115 0.10 -8.80 -17.45
N VAL A 116 0.74 -7.91 -18.19
CA VAL A 116 0.39 -6.49 -18.21
C VAL A 116 -0.05 -6.11 -19.62
N PHE A 117 -1.33 -5.81 -19.78
CA PHE A 117 -1.94 -5.41 -21.04
C PHE A 117 -1.99 -3.88 -21.13
N LEU A 118 -1.31 -3.34 -22.14
CA LEU A 118 -1.25 -1.92 -22.45
C LEU A 118 -2.14 -1.65 -23.67
N TYR A 119 -3.18 -0.83 -23.50
CA TYR A 119 -4.16 -0.52 -24.53
C TYR A 119 -3.97 0.88 -25.09
N ASN A 120 -4.01 1.04 -26.41
CA ASN A 120 -4.23 2.34 -27.02
C ASN A 120 -5.74 2.61 -27.11
N ASP A 121 -6.25 3.37 -26.14
CA ASP A 121 -7.66 3.71 -25.97
C ASP A 121 -7.94 5.21 -26.22
N VAL A 122 -7.15 5.85 -27.09
CA VAL A 122 -7.29 7.27 -27.42
C VAL A 122 -7.25 7.52 -28.93
N PRO A 123 -8.32 8.08 -29.54
CA PRO A 123 -9.71 7.95 -29.09
C PRO A 123 -10.18 6.50 -29.23
N ASN A 124 -11.03 6.02 -28.31
CA ASN A 124 -11.55 4.66 -28.38
C ASN A 124 -13.01 4.60 -28.84
N THR A 125 -13.25 3.86 -29.93
CA THR A 125 -14.60 3.54 -30.41
C THR A 125 -15.03 2.12 -30.06
N ALA A 126 -14.14 1.31 -29.49
CA ALA A 126 -14.43 -0.05 -29.06
C ALA A 126 -15.27 -0.05 -27.78
N PRO A 127 -16.38 -0.80 -27.71
CA PRO A 127 -17.12 -0.97 -26.46
C PRO A 127 -16.27 -1.75 -25.44
N HIS A 128 -16.33 -1.39 -24.16
CA HIS A 128 -15.56 -2.05 -23.09
C HIS A 128 -15.77 -3.57 -23.01
N SER A 129 -16.93 -4.07 -23.41
CA SER A 129 -17.23 -5.50 -23.48
C SER A 129 -16.29 -6.28 -24.40
N SER A 130 -15.66 -5.62 -25.38
CA SER A 130 -14.72 -6.21 -26.34
C SER A 130 -13.30 -6.39 -25.83
N TRP A 131 -12.96 -5.80 -24.67
CA TRP A 131 -11.59 -5.76 -24.19
C TRP A 131 -11.12 -7.13 -23.71
N ILE A 132 -9.83 -7.44 -23.75
CA ILE A 132 -9.35 -8.70 -23.16
C ILE A 132 -9.53 -8.68 -21.63
N TYR A 133 -9.29 -7.52 -21.02
CA TYR A 133 -9.37 -7.32 -19.58
C TYR A 133 -9.88 -5.90 -19.24
N CYS A 134 -10.28 -5.62 -17.98
CA CYS A 134 -10.91 -4.36 -17.56
C CYS A 134 -12.25 -4.00 -18.27
N LYS A 135 -13.09 -5.00 -18.54
CA LYS A 135 -14.36 -4.85 -19.27
C LYS A 135 -15.47 -4.04 -18.56
N ASN A 136 -15.34 -3.79 -17.25
CA ASN A 136 -16.47 -3.38 -16.40
C ASN A 136 -16.36 -1.97 -15.77
N SER A 137 -15.45 -1.08 -16.19
CA SER A 137 -15.35 0.27 -15.61
C SER A 137 -16.38 1.26 -16.21
N SER A 138 -17.68 0.95 -16.09
CA SER A 138 -18.76 1.60 -16.87
C SER A 138 -18.89 3.11 -16.64
N SER A 139 -18.71 3.61 -15.42
CA SER A 139 -18.81 5.05 -15.09
C SER A 139 -17.61 5.84 -15.62
N TYR A 140 -16.39 5.34 -15.41
CA TYR A 140 -15.18 5.96 -15.96
C TYR A 140 -15.19 5.92 -17.49
N ALA A 141 -15.55 4.79 -18.09
CA ALA A 141 -15.67 4.61 -19.52
C ALA A 141 -16.64 5.63 -20.15
N ALA A 142 -17.84 5.77 -19.57
CA ALA A 142 -18.86 6.68 -20.05
C ALA A 142 -18.42 8.15 -20.00
N ALA A 143 -17.69 8.54 -18.95
CA ALA A 143 -17.19 9.90 -18.80
C ALA A 143 -15.95 10.20 -19.68
N HIS A 144 -15.27 9.18 -20.18
CA HIS A 144 -13.95 9.32 -20.82
C HIS A 144 -13.84 8.61 -22.18
N ASN A 145 -14.89 8.65 -23.00
CA ASN A 145 -14.87 8.12 -24.37
C ASN A 145 -14.39 6.65 -24.47
N ASN A 146 -14.89 5.77 -23.59
CA ASN A 146 -14.49 4.37 -23.49
C ASN A 146 -13.00 4.15 -23.17
N ALA A 147 -12.39 5.03 -22.37
CA ALA A 147 -11.05 4.81 -21.83
C ALA A 147 -11.05 3.78 -20.69
N SER A 148 -9.94 3.03 -20.56
CA SER A 148 -9.68 2.14 -19.44
C SER A 148 -9.42 2.94 -18.18
N TRP A 149 -10.10 2.56 -17.10
CA TRP A 149 -9.47 2.68 -15.80
C TRP A 149 -8.42 1.56 -15.65
N PRO A 150 -7.24 1.82 -15.02
CA PRO A 150 -6.34 0.75 -14.63
C PRO A 150 -7.05 -0.26 -13.75
N CYS A 151 -6.87 -1.55 -13.98
CA CYS A 151 -7.45 -2.57 -13.12
C CYS A 151 -6.57 -3.82 -13.09
N ALA A 152 -6.72 -4.62 -12.05
CA ALA A 152 -6.00 -5.88 -11.88
C ALA A 152 -6.89 -7.00 -11.34
N GLN A 153 -6.48 -8.23 -11.66
CA GLN A 153 -7.10 -9.43 -11.11
C GLN A 153 -6.05 -10.49 -10.85
N GLN A 154 -6.30 -11.20 -9.76
CA GLN A 154 -5.53 -12.33 -9.29
C GLN A 154 -6.05 -13.63 -9.92
N PHE A 155 -5.13 -14.54 -10.22
CA PHE A 155 -5.45 -15.93 -10.52
C PHE A 155 -5.36 -16.77 -9.25
N THR A 156 -6.50 -17.29 -8.80
CA THR A 156 -6.58 -18.08 -7.56
C THR A 156 -5.92 -19.44 -7.69
N ASP A 157 -5.87 -19.98 -8.92
CA ASP A 157 -5.15 -21.22 -9.23
C ASP A 157 -3.64 -21.02 -9.14
N ARG A 158 -3.05 -21.61 -8.09
CA ARG A 158 -1.61 -21.54 -7.84
C ARG A 158 -0.78 -22.45 -8.73
N THR A 159 -1.36 -23.23 -9.63
CA THR A 159 -0.61 -23.99 -10.64
C THR A 159 -0.26 -23.15 -11.87
N LEU A 160 -0.98 -22.05 -12.11
CA LEU A 160 -0.73 -21.17 -13.25
C LEU A 160 0.63 -20.46 -13.14
N GLU A 161 1.28 -20.24 -14.28
CA GLU A 161 2.60 -19.60 -14.37
C GLU A 161 2.56 -18.13 -13.90
N ALA A 162 1.45 -17.45 -14.16
CA ALA A 162 1.20 -16.09 -13.70
C ALA A 162 0.36 -16.06 -12.42
N SER A 163 0.54 -15.03 -11.60
CA SER A 163 -0.31 -14.77 -10.44
C SER A 163 -1.54 -13.92 -10.78
N GLY A 164 -1.55 -13.28 -11.94
CA GLY A 164 -2.66 -12.42 -12.35
C GLY A 164 -2.32 -11.57 -13.57
N HIS A 165 -3.22 -10.63 -13.85
CA HIS A 165 -3.08 -9.66 -14.93
C HIS A 165 -3.46 -8.24 -14.53
N ILE A 166 -2.95 -7.28 -15.29
CA ILE A 166 -3.25 -5.84 -15.17
C ILE A 166 -3.63 -5.32 -16.55
N GLY A 167 -4.64 -4.47 -16.62
CA GLY A 167 -5.01 -3.72 -17.83
C GLY A 167 -4.83 -2.23 -17.62
N ILE A 168 -4.23 -1.53 -18.61
CA ILE A 168 -3.92 -0.11 -18.52
C ILE A 168 -4.14 0.58 -19.86
N GLY A 169 -4.90 1.67 -19.85
CA GLY A 169 -5.16 2.53 -21.00
C GLY A 169 -4.13 3.64 -21.19
N ALA A 170 -3.84 3.98 -22.45
CA ALA A 170 -3.06 5.15 -22.85
C ALA A 170 -3.69 6.46 -22.37
N TYR A 171 -5.01 6.57 -22.35
CA TYR A 171 -5.75 7.75 -21.89
C TYR A 171 -5.42 8.10 -20.45
N PHE A 172 -5.46 7.11 -19.55
CA PHE A 172 -5.16 7.32 -18.14
C PHE A 172 -3.74 7.85 -17.95
N PHE A 173 -2.78 7.31 -18.71
CA PHE A 173 -1.38 7.72 -18.67
C PHE A 173 -1.05 8.96 -19.51
N SER A 174 -1.98 9.47 -20.32
CA SER A 174 -1.74 10.61 -21.20
C SER A 174 -1.34 11.87 -20.42
N PRO A 175 -0.28 12.59 -20.83
CA PRO A 175 0.11 13.86 -20.23
C PRO A 175 -0.86 15.00 -20.56
N THR A 176 -1.66 14.85 -21.62
CA THR A 176 -2.67 15.83 -22.04
C THR A 176 -4.07 15.52 -21.50
N ARG A 177 -4.20 14.54 -20.60
CA ARG A 177 -5.48 14.23 -19.95
C ARG A 177 -5.99 15.49 -19.23
N PRO A 178 -7.23 15.95 -19.49
CA PRO A 178 -7.76 17.11 -18.81
C PRO A 178 -7.74 16.93 -17.29
N ALA A 179 -7.28 17.93 -16.54
CA ALA A 179 -7.29 17.88 -15.07
C ALA A 179 -8.71 17.72 -14.49
N ALA A 180 -9.73 18.22 -15.21
CA ALA A 180 -11.14 18.11 -14.86
C ALA A 180 -11.72 16.69 -14.99
N SER A 181 -11.00 15.75 -15.62
CA SER A 181 -11.39 14.33 -15.73
C SER A 181 -11.25 13.55 -14.41
N GLY A 182 -10.91 14.24 -13.31
CA GLY A 182 -10.78 13.63 -11.98
C GLY A 182 -9.58 12.69 -11.83
N GLY A 183 -9.37 12.25 -10.59
CA GLY A 183 -8.37 11.24 -10.22
C GLY A 183 -6.90 11.68 -10.28
N TRP A 184 -6.02 10.68 -10.31
CA TRP A 184 -4.56 10.77 -10.28
C TRP A 184 -3.98 11.39 -11.55
N SER A 185 -3.42 12.59 -11.48
CA SER A 185 -3.05 13.42 -12.64
C SER A 185 -1.54 13.53 -12.85
N ALA A 186 -0.77 13.58 -11.76
CA ALA A 186 0.68 13.68 -11.82
C ALA A 186 1.31 12.35 -12.24
N GLU A 187 2.50 12.40 -12.84
CA GLU A 187 3.17 11.20 -13.33
C GLU A 187 3.54 10.22 -12.19
N ALA A 188 3.95 10.75 -11.03
CA ALA A 188 4.24 9.94 -9.85
C ALA A 188 2.97 9.26 -9.30
N GLU A 189 1.82 9.91 -9.42
CA GLU A 189 0.52 9.36 -9.02
C GLU A 189 0.08 8.21 -9.94
N LYS A 190 0.32 8.33 -11.25
CA LYS A 190 0.05 7.25 -12.20
C LYS A 190 0.92 6.01 -11.92
N GLY A 191 2.19 6.21 -11.55
CA GLY A 191 3.06 5.12 -11.10
C GLY A 191 2.64 4.51 -9.75
N HIS A 192 2.06 5.31 -8.85
CA HIS A 192 1.43 4.82 -7.62
C HIS A 192 0.27 3.86 -7.96
N VAL A 193 -0.64 4.27 -8.85
CA VAL A 193 -1.75 3.41 -9.30
C VAL A 193 -1.26 2.11 -9.92
N PHE A 194 -0.24 2.14 -10.78
CA PHE A 194 0.33 0.90 -11.33
C PHE A 194 0.79 -0.08 -10.23
N ILE A 195 1.50 0.41 -9.22
CA ILE A 195 2.00 -0.42 -8.12
C ILE A 195 0.84 -0.95 -7.26
N HIS A 196 -0.17 -0.11 -7.02
CA HIS A 196 -1.38 -0.50 -6.32
C HIS A 196 -2.07 -1.67 -7.04
N GLU A 197 -2.37 -1.52 -8.34
CA GLU A 197 -2.96 -2.59 -9.15
C GLU A 197 -2.07 -3.84 -9.22
N LEU A 198 -0.74 -3.67 -9.25
CA LEU A 198 0.18 -4.80 -9.22
C LEU A 198 0.01 -5.65 -7.95
N VAL A 199 -0.26 -5.05 -6.79
CA VAL A 199 -0.47 -5.80 -5.55
C VAL A 199 -1.74 -6.66 -5.62
N HIS A 200 -2.79 -6.18 -6.29
CA HIS A 200 -4.02 -6.94 -6.51
C HIS A 200 -3.80 -8.19 -7.37
N THR A 201 -2.69 -8.29 -8.12
CA THR A 201 -2.30 -9.55 -8.79
C THR A 201 -1.56 -10.53 -7.88
N GLN A 202 -1.17 -10.11 -6.67
CA GLN A 202 -0.39 -10.89 -5.71
C GLN A 202 -1.22 -11.34 -4.51
N VAL A 203 -2.20 -10.54 -4.11
CA VAL A 203 -3.04 -10.75 -2.93
C VAL A 203 -4.50 -10.82 -3.38
N PRO A 204 -5.18 -11.98 -3.27
CA PRO A 204 -6.56 -12.09 -3.70
C PRO A 204 -7.50 -11.32 -2.78
N LEU A 205 -8.50 -10.70 -3.39
CA LEU A 205 -9.66 -10.19 -2.66
C LEU A 205 -10.56 -11.36 -2.26
N VAL A 206 -10.91 -11.42 -0.97
CA VAL A 206 -11.84 -12.42 -0.44
C VAL A 206 -12.88 -11.70 0.40
N LEU A 207 -14.09 -11.56 -0.14
CA LEU A 207 -15.21 -10.88 0.54
C LEU A 207 -15.70 -11.70 1.75
N GLU A 208 -16.20 -11.02 2.78
CA GLU A 208 -16.87 -11.66 3.90
C GLU A 208 -18.11 -12.41 3.40
N SER A 209 -18.29 -13.68 3.82
CA SER A 209 -19.45 -14.49 3.42
C SER A 209 -20.80 -13.84 3.78
N SER A 210 -20.82 -12.99 4.81
CA SER A 210 -22.01 -12.23 5.24
C SER A 210 -22.44 -11.12 4.27
N LEU A 211 -21.60 -10.78 3.28
CA LEU A 211 -21.89 -9.79 2.25
C LEU A 211 -22.44 -10.43 0.96
N GLY A 212 -22.50 -11.77 0.88
CA GLY A 212 -23.02 -12.47 -0.30
C GLY A 212 -22.19 -12.19 -1.57
N SER A 213 -22.87 -11.97 -2.70
CA SER A 213 -22.26 -11.56 -3.98
C SER A 213 -22.21 -10.04 -4.17
N VAL A 214 -22.47 -9.27 -3.10
CA VAL A 214 -22.61 -7.81 -3.18
C VAL A 214 -21.21 -7.19 -3.17
N ASP A 215 -21.06 -6.15 -3.99
CA ASP A 215 -19.81 -5.54 -4.42
C ASP A 215 -18.85 -5.15 -3.27
N MET A 216 -17.56 -5.14 -3.63
CA MET A 216 -16.45 -4.62 -2.83
C MET A 216 -16.68 -3.18 -2.33
N TYR A 217 -17.45 -2.42 -3.11
CA TYR A 217 -17.84 -1.04 -2.93
C TYR A 217 -19.35 -0.95 -2.76
N GLY A 218 -19.84 0.18 -2.27
CA GLY A 218 -21.26 0.48 -2.26
C GLY A 218 -21.77 0.88 -3.64
N ASN A 219 -22.92 1.52 -3.64
CA ASN A 219 -23.82 1.53 -4.80
C ASN A 219 -23.29 2.33 -6.02
N ASP A 220 -22.24 3.14 -5.85
CA ASP A 220 -21.60 3.89 -6.95
C ASP A 220 -20.46 3.11 -7.64
N GLY A 221 -20.09 1.94 -7.10
CA GLY A 221 -19.06 1.06 -7.63
C GLY A 221 -17.63 1.62 -7.58
N GLY A 222 -17.43 2.74 -6.88
CA GLY A 222 -16.14 3.36 -6.64
C GLY A 222 -15.84 3.48 -5.15
N HIS A 223 -14.68 4.01 -4.80
CA HIS A 223 -14.49 4.53 -3.46
C HIS A 223 -13.57 5.75 -3.43
N ASN A 224 -13.75 6.57 -2.40
CA ASN A 224 -12.89 7.71 -2.11
C ASN A 224 -12.01 7.46 -0.88
N PHE A 225 -10.93 8.23 -0.78
CA PHE A 225 -9.92 8.10 0.28
C PHE A 225 -10.48 8.26 1.72
N HIS A 226 -11.56 9.02 1.88
CA HIS A 226 -12.19 9.32 3.17
C HIS A 226 -13.34 8.36 3.50
N GLU A 227 -13.48 7.29 2.72
CA GLU A 227 -14.63 6.41 2.78
C GLU A 227 -14.41 5.21 3.68
N LEU A 228 -15.45 4.86 4.42
CA LEU A 228 -15.55 3.60 5.13
C LEU A 228 -16.29 2.60 4.24
N LEU A 229 -15.58 1.57 3.83
CA LEU A 229 -16.11 0.51 2.98
C LEU A 229 -16.94 -0.49 3.79
N PRO A 230 -18.07 -1.00 3.24
CA PRO A 230 -18.87 -2.01 3.90
C PRO A 230 -18.08 -3.27 4.28
N SER A 231 -17.25 -3.74 3.36
CA SER A 231 -16.31 -4.84 3.58
C SER A 231 -15.02 -4.33 4.21
N ARG A 232 -14.68 -4.87 5.39
CA ARG A 232 -13.36 -4.60 5.97
C ARG A 232 -12.27 -5.35 5.19
N ASN A 233 -12.62 -6.46 4.55
CA ASN A 233 -11.68 -7.25 3.76
C ASN A 233 -11.22 -6.49 2.54
N SER A 234 -12.16 -5.82 1.87
CA SER A 234 -11.87 -4.88 0.80
C SER A 234 -10.99 -3.74 1.28
N ALA A 235 -11.37 -3.04 2.36
CA ALA A 235 -10.56 -1.95 2.91
C ALA A 235 -9.14 -2.40 3.25
N PHE A 236 -8.98 -3.61 3.77
CA PHE A 236 -7.67 -4.17 4.05
C PHE A 236 -6.90 -4.55 2.77
N ASN A 237 -7.54 -5.20 1.80
CA ASN A 237 -6.92 -5.57 0.52
C ASN A 237 -6.43 -4.32 -0.23
N GLU A 238 -7.28 -3.29 -0.35
CA GLU A 238 -6.91 -1.96 -0.86
C GLU A 238 -5.81 -1.32 -0.01
N GLY A 239 -5.89 -1.44 1.32
CA GLY A 239 -4.85 -0.97 2.23
C GLY A 239 -3.48 -1.61 1.99
N VAL A 240 -3.40 -2.92 1.71
CA VAL A 240 -2.13 -3.58 1.36
C VAL A 240 -1.59 -3.01 0.05
N ALA A 241 -2.45 -2.88 -0.98
CA ALA A 241 -2.08 -2.31 -2.27
C ALA A 241 -1.54 -0.88 -2.15
N THR A 242 -2.32 -0.01 -1.51
CA THR A 242 -1.95 1.38 -1.25
C THR A 242 -0.68 1.48 -0.41
N SER A 243 -0.45 0.60 0.58
CA SER A 243 0.78 0.66 1.41
C SER A 243 2.08 0.49 0.61
N PHE A 244 2.12 -0.42 -0.37
CA PHE A 244 3.28 -0.60 -1.24
C PHE A 244 3.40 0.58 -2.22
N ALA A 245 2.28 1.07 -2.75
CA ALA A 245 2.28 2.23 -3.64
C ALA A 245 2.79 3.50 -2.94
N LEU A 246 2.46 3.68 -1.65
CA LEU A 246 3.00 4.76 -0.79
C LEU A 246 4.52 4.70 -0.64
N ARG A 247 5.14 3.51 -0.75
CA ARG A 247 6.61 3.39 -0.75
C ARG A 247 7.25 4.05 -1.96
N TYR A 248 6.56 4.04 -3.11
CA TYR A 248 7.01 4.73 -4.31
C TYR A 248 6.67 6.22 -4.26
N HIS A 249 5.41 6.56 -3.98
CA HIS A 249 4.96 7.95 -3.89
C HIS A 249 3.88 8.07 -2.82
N LEU A 250 4.14 8.92 -1.82
CA LEU A 250 3.20 9.33 -0.78
C LEU A 250 2.70 10.73 -1.14
N PRO A 251 1.47 10.87 -1.66
CA PRO A 251 0.85 12.17 -1.86
C PRO A 251 0.69 12.89 -0.51
N SER A 252 0.86 14.21 -0.50
CA SER A 252 0.76 15.01 0.72
C SER A 252 -0.59 14.85 1.43
N TRP A 253 -1.67 14.72 0.65
CA TRP A 253 -3.03 14.55 1.13
C TRP A 253 -3.32 13.15 1.70
N MET A 254 -2.49 12.14 1.42
CA MET A 254 -2.67 10.78 1.94
C MET A 254 -2.11 10.55 3.36
N SER A 255 -1.46 11.57 3.95
CA SER A 255 -0.93 11.49 5.31
C SER A 255 -2.04 11.63 6.35
N MET A 256 -2.31 10.57 7.10
CA MET A 256 -3.30 10.54 8.20
C MET A 256 -2.99 11.52 9.34
N THR A 257 -1.75 12.03 9.42
CA THR A 257 -1.33 12.99 10.45
C THR A 257 -2.24 14.21 10.45
N ALA A 258 -2.44 14.81 9.27
CA ALA A 258 -3.30 15.98 9.12
C ALA A 258 -4.76 15.63 9.41
N TRP A 259 -5.19 14.47 8.92
CA TRP A 259 -6.57 13.97 9.08
C TRP A 259 -6.95 13.84 10.57
N TYR A 260 -6.09 13.23 11.38
CA TYR A 260 -6.28 13.13 12.83
C TYR A 260 -6.15 14.45 13.56
N ASN A 261 -5.21 15.33 13.16
CA ASN A 261 -5.01 16.63 13.79
C ASN A 261 -6.19 17.57 13.59
N ASN A 262 -6.74 17.60 12.38
CA ASN A 262 -7.87 18.44 12.02
C ASN A 262 -9.22 17.82 12.43
N ASN A 263 -9.22 16.56 12.85
CA ASN A 263 -10.45 15.79 13.10
C ASN A 263 -11.39 15.88 11.90
N GLU A 264 -10.86 15.49 10.74
CA GLU A 264 -11.59 15.50 9.48
C GLU A 264 -12.74 14.48 9.50
N VAL A 265 -13.63 14.60 8.52
CA VAL A 265 -14.78 13.72 8.38
C VAL A 265 -14.44 12.47 7.56
N MET A 266 -15.07 11.36 7.91
CA MET A 266 -15.15 10.16 7.09
C MET A 266 -16.56 9.97 6.55
N ASN A 267 -16.68 9.63 5.29
CA ASN A 267 -17.94 9.29 4.66
C ASN A 267 -18.21 7.79 4.82
N ILE A 268 -19.47 7.41 4.96
CA ILE A 268 -19.87 6.01 4.88
C ILE A 268 -20.36 5.73 3.47
N ASP A 269 -19.83 4.66 2.89
CA ASP A 269 -20.48 4.03 1.76
C ASP A 269 -21.46 2.96 2.25
N ASN A 270 -22.68 3.00 1.72
CA ASN A 270 -23.74 2.08 2.12
C ASN A 270 -24.04 1.09 0.99
N LEU A 271 -24.10 -0.19 1.35
CA LEU A 271 -24.64 -1.20 0.45
C LEU A 271 -26.13 -1.02 0.24
N THR A 272 -26.59 -1.37 -0.96
CA THR A 272 -28.00 -1.56 -1.26
C THR A 272 -28.60 -2.57 -0.28
N GLY A 273 -29.66 -2.18 0.44
CA GLY A 273 -30.30 -2.99 1.48
C GLY A 273 -29.98 -2.58 2.92
N CYS A 274 -29.03 -1.66 3.15
CA CYS A 274 -28.75 -1.13 4.50
C CYS A 274 -29.87 -0.24 5.08
N GLY A 275 -30.92 0.07 4.30
CA GLY A 275 -32.16 0.69 4.77
C GLY A 275 -33.25 -0.30 5.20
N ALA A 276 -33.01 -1.61 5.15
CA ALA A 276 -33.99 -2.62 5.59
C ALA A 276 -34.23 -2.55 7.11
N LEU A 277 -35.41 -2.99 7.57
CA LEU A 277 -35.75 -3.10 8.99
C LEU A 277 -36.03 -4.56 9.35
N PRO A 278 -35.20 -5.20 10.22
CA PRO A 278 -34.00 -4.66 10.86
C PRO A 278 -32.81 -4.54 9.89
N PRO A 279 -31.94 -3.54 10.05
CA PRO A 279 -30.81 -3.38 9.15
C PRO A 279 -29.77 -4.49 9.36
N PRO A 280 -29.14 -5.02 8.30
CA PRO A 280 -28.12 -6.04 8.42
C PRO A 280 -26.93 -5.59 9.29
N LEU A 281 -26.37 -6.51 10.09
CA LEU A 281 -25.24 -6.22 10.98
C LEU A 281 -23.94 -5.83 10.26
N HIS A 282 -23.84 -6.03 8.94
CA HIS A 282 -22.71 -5.57 8.15
C HIS A 282 -22.80 -4.08 7.77
N CYS A 283 -23.97 -3.45 7.94
CA CYS A 283 -24.15 -2.03 7.64
C CYS A 283 -23.44 -1.15 8.66
N LEU A 284 -22.44 -0.40 8.19
CA LEU A 284 -21.63 0.48 9.03
C LEU A 284 -22.46 1.55 9.75
N GLN A 285 -23.48 2.08 9.07
CA GLN A 285 -24.42 3.03 9.64
C GLN A 285 -25.09 2.46 10.91
N THR A 286 -25.54 1.20 10.89
CA THR A 286 -26.13 0.53 12.05
C THR A 286 -25.15 0.41 13.19
N ARG A 287 -23.89 0.04 12.89
CA ARG A 287 -22.83 -0.08 13.91
C ARG A 287 -22.51 1.26 14.56
N LEU A 288 -22.49 2.34 13.79
CA LEU A 288 -22.26 3.70 14.29
C LEU A 288 -23.44 4.21 15.13
N THR A 289 -24.68 3.95 14.71
CA THR A 289 -25.87 4.24 15.51
C THR A 289 -25.88 3.44 16.82
N SER A 290 -25.57 2.14 16.80
CA SER A 290 -25.45 1.32 18.02
C SER A 290 -24.34 1.81 18.95
N ALA A 291 -23.26 2.36 18.40
CA ALA A 291 -22.19 3.00 19.16
C ALA A 291 -22.52 4.45 19.59
N SER A 292 -23.74 4.93 19.35
CA SER A 292 -24.19 6.29 19.70
C SER A 292 -23.33 7.41 19.09
N VAL A 293 -22.80 7.19 17.89
CA VAL A 293 -22.02 8.20 17.15
C VAL A 293 -22.97 9.04 16.30
N ALA A 294 -23.00 10.35 16.56
CA ALA A 294 -23.80 11.28 15.77
C ALA A 294 -23.11 11.58 14.42
N ALA A 295 -23.91 11.62 13.35
CA ALA A 295 -23.47 12.12 12.05
C ALA A 295 -23.32 13.65 12.08
N GLU A 296 -22.39 14.18 11.29
CA GLU A 296 -22.19 15.63 11.19
C GLU A 296 -23.28 16.27 10.31
N ALA A 297 -23.84 17.39 10.78
CA ALA A 297 -24.95 18.08 10.11
C ALA A 297 -24.58 18.73 8.76
N ALA A 298 -23.29 19.00 8.52
CA ALA A 298 -22.81 19.75 7.36
C ALA A 298 -22.46 18.89 6.14
N CYS A 299 -22.72 17.58 6.19
CA CYS A 299 -22.39 16.69 5.07
C CYS A 299 -23.49 16.65 4.01
N THR A 300 -23.09 16.40 2.77
CA THR A 300 -23.96 16.42 1.59
C THR A 300 -25.09 15.40 1.71
N ALA A 301 -26.25 15.70 1.11
CA ALA A 301 -27.49 14.94 1.27
C ALA A 301 -27.43 13.45 0.89
N THR A 302 -26.37 12.98 0.22
CA THR A 302 -26.24 11.61 -0.32
C THR A 302 -25.36 10.67 0.49
N ALA A 303 -24.55 11.17 1.44
CA ALA A 303 -23.68 10.33 2.28
C ALA A 303 -23.57 10.88 3.70
N ALA A 304 -23.87 10.05 4.69
CA ALA A 304 -23.62 10.40 6.10
C ALA A 304 -22.10 10.42 6.35
N CYS A 305 -21.66 11.41 7.12
CA CYS A 305 -20.25 11.52 7.49
C CYS A 305 -20.08 11.69 9.00
N TYR A 306 -18.90 11.35 9.49
CA TYR A 306 -18.59 11.24 10.91
C TYR A 306 -17.21 11.79 11.19
N LYS A 307 -17.04 12.51 12.30
CA LYS A 307 -15.72 12.92 12.75
C LYS A 307 -14.87 11.70 13.10
N LEU A 308 -13.68 11.64 12.52
CA LEU A 308 -12.69 10.58 12.72
C LEU A 308 -12.48 10.21 14.20
N ARG A 309 -12.39 11.21 15.09
CA ARG A 309 -12.19 10.99 16.53
C ARG A 309 -13.40 10.37 17.23
N ASN A 310 -14.61 10.47 16.67
CA ASN A 310 -15.83 9.92 17.27
C ASN A 310 -16.11 8.48 16.83
N ILE A 311 -15.49 8.02 15.75
CA ILE A 311 -15.72 6.68 15.18
C ILE A 311 -15.01 5.59 16.02
N PRO A 312 -15.67 4.52 16.46
CA PRO A 312 -15.04 3.41 17.19
C PRO A 312 -13.84 2.79 16.45
N ALA A 313 -12.84 2.32 17.21
CA ALA A 313 -11.63 1.70 16.66
C ALA A 313 -11.90 0.55 15.66
N PRO A 314 -12.88 -0.35 15.90
CA PRO A 314 -13.17 -1.43 14.95
C PRO A 314 -13.77 -0.93 13.63
N ILE A 315 -14.45 0.23 13.66
CA ILE A 315 -15.13 0.79 12.48
C ILE A 315 -14.16 1.58 11.62
N VAL A 316 -13.22 2.35 12.21
CA VAL A 316 -12.21 3.10 11.42
C VAL A 316 -11.33 2.20 10.55
N MET A 317 -11.16 0.92 10.90
CA MET A 317 -10.44 -0.06 10.07
C MET A 317 -11.15 -0.44 8.76
N HIS A 318 -12.40 0.01 8.56
CA HIS A 318 -13.09 -0.09 7.28
C HIS A 318 -12.63 0.96 6.25
N ASN A 319 -11.62 1.77 6.57
CA ASN A 319 -11.02 2.69 5.63
C ASN A 319 -9.66 2.15 5.13
N GLU A 320 -9.46 2.14 3.82
CA GLU A 320 -8.23 1.64 3.19
C GLU A 320 -6.98 2.42 3.61
N THR A 321 -7.10 3.74 3.74
CA THR A 321 -5.98 4.62 4.09
C THR A 321 -5.44 4.32 5.48
N VAL A 322 -6.31 4.03 6.45
CA VAL A 322 -5.91 3.65 7.80
C VAL A 322 -5.00 2.43 7.76
N SER A 323 -5.45 1.37 7.07
CA SER A 323 -4.67 0.13 6.90
C SER A 323 -3.39 0.38 6.12
N ALA A 324 -3.44 1.16 5.04
CA ALA A 324 -2.29 1.51 4.23
C ALA A 324 -1.20 2.23 5.02
N ASN A 325 -1.61 3.18 5.86
CA ASN A 325 -0.68 3.94 6.69
C ASN A 325 -0.07 3.09 7.83
N ILE A 326 -0.83 2.16 8.43
CA ILE A 326 -0.29 1.20 9.40
C ILE A 326 0.84 0.39 8.75
N LEU A 327 0.58 -0.19 7.58
CA LEU A 327 1.55 -1.02 6.85
C LEU A 327 2.73 -0.20 6.32
N PHE A 328 2.48 1.01 5.84
CA PHE A 328 3.52 1.94 5.41
C PHE A 328 4.45 2.32 6.57
N GLN A 329 3.90 2.68 7.73
CA GLN A 329 4.70 2.97 8.92
C GLN A 329 5.44 1.74 9.40
N TYR A 330 4.86 0.55 9.33
CA TYR A 330 5.59 -0.68 9.66
C TYR A 330 6.85 -0.83 8.80
N MET A 331 6.74 -0.69 7.47
CA MET A 331 7.90 -0.70 6.58
C MET A 331 8.91 0.40 6.90
N GLN A 332 8.43 1.62 7.17
CA GLN A 332 9.27 2.79 7.48
C GLN A 332 10.00 2.63 8.83
N GLN A 333 9.33 2.09 9.84
CA GLN A 333 9.84 1.98 11.19
C GLN A 333 10.88 0.85 11.33
N PHE A 334 10.66 -0.27 10.65
CA PHE A 334 11.67 -1.33 10.57
C PHE A 334 12.75 -1.09 9.51
N GLY A 335 12.54 -0.11 8.61
CA GLY A 335 13.44 0.18 7.49
C GLY A 335 13.50 -0.95 6.47
N SER A 336 12.43 -1.74 6.33
CA SER A 336 12.42 -2.95 5.50
C SER A 336 11.06 -3.22 4.87
N GLU A 337 10.96 -2.97 3.56
CA GLU A 337 9.79 -3.36 2.74
C GLU A 337 9.68 -4.89 2.62
N LEU A 338 10.82 -5.58 2.54
CA LEU A 338 10.87 -7.04 2.44
C LEU A 338 10.34 -7.76 3.67
N MET A 339 10.36 -7.11 4.83
CA MET A 339 9.74 -7.65 6.04
C MET A 339 8.22 -7.75 5.85
N LEU A 340 7.57 -6.69 5.34
CA LEU A 340 6.15 -6.75 5.00
C LEU A 340 5.85 -7.75 3.89
N VAL A 341 6.69 -7.83 2.84
CA VAL A 341 6.54 -8.84 1.77
C VAL A 341 6.49 -10.26 2.35
N ARG A 342 7.42 -10.58 3.26
CA ARG A 342 7.45 -11.88 3.93
C ARG A 342 6.21 -12.11 4.79
N ASP A 343 5.78 -11.09 5.53
CA ASP A 343 4.62 -11.20 6.42
C ASP A 343 3.33 -11.43 5.62
N VAL A 344 3.13 -10.71 4.52
CA VAL A 344 2.02 -10.93 3.58
C VAL A 344 2.09 -12.34 2.99
N LYS A 345 3.26 -12.76 2.52
CA LYS A 345 3.46 -14.11 1.96
C LYS A 345 3.10 -15.22 2.96
N ASN A 346 3.52 -15.08 4.21
CA ASN A 346 3.23 -16.05 5.27
C ASN A 346 1.76 -16.05 5.67
N ALA A 347 1.13 -14.88 5.72
CA ALA A 347 -0.27 -14.71 6.10
C ALA A 347 -1.25 -15.13 4.99
N LEU A 348 -0.80 -15.17 3.73
CA LEU A 348 -1.65 -15.32 2.54
C LEU A 348 -2.58 -16.53 2.61
N THR A 349 -2.11 -17.67 3.08
CA THR A 349 -2.96 -18.88 3.19
C THR A 349 -4.13 -18.68 4.16
N GLU A 350 -3.88 -18.06 5.31
CA GLU A 350 -4.92 -17.80 6.31
C GLU A 350 -5.83 -16.65 5.88
N MET A 351 -5.28 -15.62 5.24
CA MET A 351 -6.05 -14.56 4.61
C MET A 351 -7.06 -15.15 3.61
N ASN A 352 -6.64 -16.12 2.79
CA ASN A 352 -7.48 -16.72 1.73
C ASN A 352 -8.64 -17.62 2.20
N LYS A 353 -8.75 -17.93 3.51
CA LYS A 353 -9.86 -18.75 4.03
C LYS A 353 -11.10 -17.87 4.20
N ALA A 354 -11.99 -17.92 3.21
CA ALA A 354 -13.12 -17.01 2.95
C ALA A 354 -14.27 -16.93 3.98
N SER A 355 -13.99 -17.02 5.28
CA SER A 355 -14.97 -16.66 6.32
C SER A 355 -14.53 -15.48 7.18
N ASN A 356 -13.22 -15.20 7.27
CA ASN A 356 -12.64 -14.13 8.10
C ASN A 356 -11.32 -13.61 7.50
N TYR A 357 -11.30 -13.18 6.22
CA TYR A 357 -10.22 -12.32 5.79
C TYR A 357 -10.25 -11.13 6.75
N THR A 358 -9.17 -10.89 7.45
CA THR A 358 -9.11 -9.90 8.53
C THR A 358 -7.71 -9.33 8.49
N PHE A 359 -7.51 -8.17 9.10
CA PHE A 359 -6.15 -7.68 9.31
C PHE A 359 -5.32 -8.63 10.20
N ALA A 360 -5.98 -9.53 10.93
CA ALA A 360 -5.37 -10.33 11.98
C ALA A 360 -4.26 -11.30 11.53
N PRO A 361 -4.40 -12.13 10.48
CA PRO A 361 -3.32 -13.03 10.05
C PRO A 361 -2.05 -12.27 9.69
N LEU A 362 -2.17 -11.17 8.93
CA LEU A 362 -1.03 -10.33 8.59
C LEU A 362 -0.46 -9.67 9.85
N PHE A 363 -1.32 -9.11 10.70
CA PHE A 363 -0.88 -8.46 11.93
C PHE A 363 -0.11 -9.41 12.86
N LYS A 364 -0.54 -10.68 12.97
CA LYS A 364 0.17 -11.71 13.72
C LYS A 364 1.57 -11.97 13.17
N GLU A 365 1.70 -12.09 11.85
CA GLU A 365 3.02 -12.25 11.21
C GLU A 365 3.89 -10.99 11.38
N MET A 366 3.32 -9.78 11.33
CA MET A 366 4.05 -8.54 11.64
C MET A 366 4.61 -8.53 13.07
N VAL A 367 3.80 -8.93 14.05
CA VAL A 367 4.21 -9.03 15.46
C VAL A 367 5.33 -10.07 15.63
N LYS A 368 5.19 -11.24 15.00
CA LYS A 368 6.20 -12.31 14.99
C LYS A 368 7.49 -11.88 14.32
N SER A 369 7.43 -11.18 13.20
CA SER A 369 8.59 -10.62 12.53
C SER A 369 9.26 -9.54 13.39
N GLY A 370 8.49 -8.70 14.09
CA GLY A 370 8.99 -7.74 15.06
C GLY A 370 9.72 -8.40 16.24
N MET A 371 9.22 -9.53 16.74
CA MET A 371 9.86 -10.31 17.81
C MET A 371 11.24 -10.84 17.38
N ASN A 372 11.34 -11.28 16.13
CA ASN A 372 12.57 -11.82 15.55
C ASN A 372 13.50 -10.72 15.00
N TYR A 373 13.06 -9.46 15.00
CA TYR A 373 13.86 -8.37 14.50
C TYR A 373 15.05 -8.10 15.42
N ARG A 374 16.23 -7.97 14.81
CA ARG A 374 17.46 -7.55 15.47
C ARG A 374 17.91 -6.27 14.79
N ASN A 375 17.96 -5.18 15.55
CA ASN A 375 18.50 -3.93 15.04
C ASN A 375 20.02 -4.10 14.87
N PRO A 376 20.55 -4.15 13.63
CA PRO A 376 21.96 -4.42 13.40
C PRO A 376 22.87 -3.29 13.88
N LYS A 377 22.30 -2.12 14.16
CA LYS A 377 23.04 -0.97 14.64
C LYS A 377 23.03 -0.88 16.18
N ALA A 378 22.15 -1.62 16.86
CA ALA A 378 21.99 -1.50 18.31
C ALA A 378 23.30 -1.86 19.05
N ALA A 379 23.51 -1.23 20.20
CA ALA A 379 24.68 -1.52 21.03
C ALA A 379 24.72 -3.00 21.43
N ALA A 380 25.93 -3.57 21.50
CA ALA A 380 26.11 -4.96 21.92
C ALA A 380 25.43 -5.20 23.29
N GLY A 381 24.64 -6.27 23.39
CA GLY A 381 23.87 -6.60 24.59
C GLY A 381 22.52 -5.88 24.73
N SER A 382 22.15 -4.98 23.82
CA SER A 382 20.82 -4.36 23.81
C SER A 382 19.76 -5.30 23.25
N THR A 383 18.64 -5.42 23.94
CA THR A 383 17.48 -6.19 23.49
C THR A 383 16.55 -5.32 22.66
N THR A 384 16.25 -5.76 21.43
CA THR A 384 15.20 -5.15 20.61
C THR A 384 13.84 -5.75 20.95
N HIS A 385 12.85 -4.88 21.19
CA HIS A 385 11.47 -5.27 21.48
C HIS A 385 10.53 -4.92 20.33
N GLY A 386 10.89 -5.34 19.11
CA GLY A 386 10.18 -4.96 17.88
C GLY A 386 8.73 -5.43 17.82
N GLN A 387 8.35 -6.47 18.58
CA GLN A 387 6.97 -6.95 18.65
C GLN A 387 5.97 -5.91 19.16
N PHE A 388 6.42 -4.86 19.87
CA PHE A 388 5.55 -3.78 20.34
C PHE A 388 5.24 -2.74 19.26
N LEU A 389 6.03 -2.69 18.19
CA LEU A 389 5.90 -1.66 17.17
C LEU A 389 4.62 -1.80 16.33
N PRO A 390 4.22 -3.00 15.82
CA PRO A 390 2.93 -3.16 15.15
C PRO A 390 1.74 -2.74 16.02
N LEU A 391 1.79 -3.07 17.32
CA LEU A 391 0.76 -2.70 18.31
C LEU A 391 0.66 -1.18 18.47
N ALA A 392 1.81 -0.51 18.66
CA ALA A 392 1.87 0.94 18.78
C ALA A 392 1.39 1.67 17.51
N ILE A 393 1.75 1.16 16.33
CA ILE A 393 1.30 1.72 15.06
C ILE A 393 -0.21 1.59 14.91
N LEU A 394 -0.78 0.40 15.17
CA LEU A 394 -2.24 0.20 15.08
C LEU A 394 -2.99 1.05 16.10
N ASP A 395 -2.55 1.08 17.36
CA ASP A 395 -3.16 1.90 18.42
C ASP A 395 -3.15 3.39 18.02
N TYR A 396 -2.02 3.87 17.48
CA TYR A 396 -1.93 5.21 16.91
C TYR A 396 -2.99 5.45 15.82
N TYR A 397 -3.01 4.62 14.77
CA TYR A 397 -3.85 4.83 13.58
C TYR A 397 -5.32 4.47 13.79
N THR A 398 -5.68 3.94 14.95
CA THR A 398 -7.08 3.76 15.37
C THR A 398 -7.55 4.89 16.30
N GLY A 399 -6.67 5.85 16.59
CA GLY A 399 -7.03 6.99 17.40
C GLY A 399 -6.66 6.86 18.89
N TYR A 400 -5.65 6.08 19.26
CA TYR A 400 -5.36 5.72 20.65
C TYR A 400 -6.57 5.15 21.40
N LYS A 401 -7.50 4.52 20.65
CA LYS A 401 -8.74 3.96 21.19
C LYS A 401 -8.59 2.51 21.60
N VAL A 402 -7.45 1.89 21.30
CA VAL A 402 -7.16 0.51 21.69
C VAL A 402 -6.50 0.52 23.06
N ASN A 403 -7.31 0.35 24.10
CA ASN A 403 -6.83 0.48 25.48
C ASN A 403 -6.34 -0.83 26.09
N ASP A 404 -6.76 -1.96 25.52
CA ASP A 404 -6.51 -3.29 26.05
C ASP A 404 -6.54 -4.36 24.94
N LYS A 405 -6.17 -5.58 25.33
CA LYS A 405 -6.15 -6.76 24.46
C LYS A 405 -7.55 -7.13 23.93
N ALA A 406 -8.61 -6.85 24.69
CA ALA A 406 -9.99 -7.14 24.28
C ALA A 406 -10.45 -6.19 23.16
N THR A 407 -10.10 -4.91 23.26
CA THR A 407 -10.37 -3.91 22.23
C THR A 407 -9.55 -4.22 20.99
N LEU A 408 -8.28 -4.60 21.13
CA LEU A 408 -7.44 -5.04 20.00
C LEU A 408 -8.05 -6.26 19.28
N ALA A 409 -8.54 -7.24 20.06
CA ALA A 409 -9.25 -8.40 19.53
C ALA A 409 -10.48 -7.98 18.70
N SER A 410 -11.25 -7.00 19.16
CA SER A 410 -12.39 -6.44 18.42
C SER A 410 -11.97 -5.77 17.11
N VAL A 411 -10.93 -4.92 17.15
CA VAL A 411 -10.40 -4.20 15.96
C VAL A 411 -9.96 -5.18 14.88
N LEU A 412 -9.23 -6.23 15.27
CA LEU A 412 -8.69 -7.23 14.36
C LEU A 412 -9.69 -8.35 14.04
N SER A 413 -10.81 -8.43 14.75
CA SER A 413 -11.72 -9.58 14.79
C SER A 413 -10.99 -10.90 14.98
N VAL A 414 -10.22 -10.99 16.07
CA VAL A 414 -9.42 -12.17 16.41
C VAL A 414 -9.61 -12.56 17.86
N THR A 415 -9.53 -13.85 18.14
CA THR A 415 -9.33 -14.34 19.51
C THR A 415 -7.83 -14.55 19.73
N TRP A 416 -7.30 -13.93 20.79
CA TRP A 416 -5.92 -14.14 21.21
C TRP A 416 -5.87 -15.31 22.18
N ASP A 417 -5.06 -16.32 21.87
CA ASP A 417 -4.74 -17.36 22.85
C ASP A 417 -3.70 -16.86 23.88
N GLY A 418 -3.42 -17.70 24.87
CA GLY A 418 -2.47 -17.40 25.96
C GLY A 418 -1.01 -17.28 25.52
N THR A 419 -0.66 -17.58 24.27
CA THR A 419 0.72 -17.50 23.77
C THR A 419 1.13 -16.10 23.35
N TYR A 420 0.17 -15.18 23.16
CA TYR A 420 0.40 -13.78 22.81
C TYR A 420 0.60 -12.89 24.04
N THR A 421 1.50 -13.29 24.95
CA THR A 421 1.80 -12.54 26.20
C THR A 421 2.39 -11.17 25.93
N ASN A 422 3.08 -11.00 24.80
CA ASN A 422 3.61 -9.71 24.36
C ASN A 422 2.52 -8.65 24.08
N VAL A 423 1.29 -9.07 23.79
CA VAL A 423 0.16 -8.14 23.64
C VAL A 423 -0.22 -7.56 25.01
N ASP A 424 -0.26 -8.41 26.04
CA ASP A 424 -0.52 -8.00 27.41
C ASP A 424 0.60 -7.09 27.95
N ASP A 425 1.86 -7.42 27.64
CA ASP A 425 3.02 -6.59 28.00
C ASP A 425 2.96 -5.19 27.38
N TYR A 426 2.46 -5.06 26.15
CA TYR A 426 2.30 -3.76 25.51
C TYR A 426 1.33 -2.87 26.29
N PHE A 427 0.13 -3.37 26.58
CA PHE A 427 -0.90 -2.58 27.27
C PHE A 427 -0.54 -2.30 28.73
N SER A 428 0.12 -3.23 29.41
CA SER A 428 0.53 -3.06 30.81
C SER A 428 1.72 -2.13 31.00
N SER A 429 2.67 -2.09 30.05
CA SER A 429 3.98 -1.45 30.30
C SER A 429 4.50 -0.50 29.21
N LYS A 430 4.04 -0.62 27.96
CA LYS A 430 4.62 0.14 26.83
C LYS A 430 3.69 1.19 26.24
N ARG A 431 2.39 0.98 26.33
CA ARG A 431 1.39 1.93 25.83
C ARG A 431 1.51 3.30 26.49
N ASN A 432 1.73 3.36 27.80
CA ASN A 432 1.94 4.63 28.51
C ASN A 432 3.18 5.38 28.02
N THR A 433 4.25 4.67 27.65
CA THR A 433 5.43 5.28 27.03
C THR A 433 5.11 5.89 25.66
N LEU A 434 4.36 5.17 24.82
CA LEU A 434 3.88 5.71 23.53
C LEU A 434 3.07 6.99 23.74
N LEU A 435 2.10 6.97 24.67
CA LEU A 435 1.27 8.13 24.99
C LEU A 435 2.09 9.29 25.55
N GLY A 436 3.14 9.00 26.33
CA GLY A 436 4.06 9.99 26.88
C GLY A 436 4.89 10.75 25.82
N PHE A 437 5.03 10.20 24.60
CA PHE A 437 5.68 10.91 23.50
C PHE A 437 4.77 11.91 22.78
N ARG A 438 3.48 11.95 23.12
CA ARG A 438 2.54 12.93 22.56
C ARG A 438 2.88 14.33 23.07
N ALA A 439 2.84 15.31 22.18
CA ALA A 439 2.99 16.71 22.59
C ALA A 439 1.80 17.18 23.43
N ASN A 440 0.59 16.77 23.06
CA ASN A 440 -0.65 16.99 23.82
C ASN A 440 -1.77 16.03 23.31
N ALA A 441 -2.97 16.14 23.89
CA ALA A 441 -4.11 15.29 23.55
C ALA A 441 -4.72 15.56 22.15
N THR A 442 -4.44 16.70 21.54
CA THR A 442 -5.05 17.16 20.27
C THR A 442 -4.08 17.17 19.09
N THR A 443 -2.78 17.06 19.33
CA THR A 443 -1.71 17.07 18.31
C THR A 443 -1.00 15.72 18.23
N TRP A 444 -1.13 15.13 17.06
CA TRP A 444 -0.72 13.81 16.65
C TRP A 444 0.36 14.02 15.61
N ASN A 445 1.63 13.95 16.02
CA ASN A 445 2.75 14.01 15.09
C ASN A 445 3.24 12.58 14.89
N VAL A 446 2.67 11.89 13.90
CA VAL A 446 2.88 10.45 13.65
C VAL A 446 4.35 10.09 13.67
N GLY A 447 5.11 10.71 12.76
CA GLY A 447 6.49 10.33 12.49
C GLY A 447 7.34 10.47 13.74
N GLN A 448 7.24 11.62 14.42
CA GLN A 448 8.03 11.88 15.62
C GLN A 448 7.67 10.97 16.80
N GLN A 449 6.39 10.63 16.99
CA GLN A 449 5.95 9.79 18.11
C GLN A 449 6.35 8.34 17.90
N LEU A 450 6.11 7.80 16.70
CA LEU A 450 6.50 6.43 16.37
C LEU A 450 8.02 6.27 16.27
N ASP A 451 8.76 7.28 15.79
CA ASP A 451 10.22 7.26 15.78
C ASP A 451 10.78 7.23 17.20
N LYS A 452 10.30 8.11 18.10
CA LYS A 452 10.70 8.09 19.52
C LYS A 452 10.36 6.76 20.20
N PHE A 453 9.19 6.20 19.90
CA PHE A 453 8.81 4.90 20.43
C PHE A 453 9.71 3.78 19.88
N ALA A 454 9.99 3.77 18.57
CA ALA A 454 10.88 2.81 17.92
C ALA A 454 12.32 2.88 18.47
N GLU A 455 12.80 4.08 18.80
CA GLU A 455 14.07 4.30 19.51
C GLU A 455 14.02 3.71 20.93
N HIS A 456 12.96 3.99 21.69
CA HIS A 456 12.78 3.47 23.05
C HIS A 456 12.77 1.92 23.12
N ILE A 457 12.23 1.25 22.10
CA ILE A 457 12.18 -0.22 22.02
C ILE A 457 13.38 -0.82 21.23
N ASN A 458 14.41 -0.03 20.94
CA ASN A 458 15.63 -0.42 20.22
C ASN A 458 15.40 -0.97 18.80
N VAL A 459 14.32 -0.60 18.14
CA VAL A 459 14.10 -0.90 16.70
C VAL A 459 14.89 0.08 15.83
N LYS A 460 14.98 1.33 16.26
CA LYS A 460 15.79 2.39 15.63
C LYS A 460 16.84 2.92 16.60
N ILE A 461 17.82 3.64 16.06
CA ILE A 461 18.77 4.45 16.85
C ILE A 461 18.43 5.90 16.63
N SER A 462 18.50 6.69 17.70
CA SER A 462 18.31 8.13 17.61
C SER A 462 19.33 8.74 16.65
N ALA A 463 18.84 9.59 15.73
CA ALA A 463 19.71 10.40 14.90
C ALA A 463 20.48 11.46 15.71
N THR A 464 20.06 11.68 16.97
CA THR A 464 20.69 12.62 17.90
C THR A 464 21.59 11.84 18.86
N PRO A 465 22.91 12.10 18.92
CA PRO A 465 23.75 11.54 19.97
C PRO A 465 23.18 11.91 21.34
N PRO A 466 23.23 11.02 22.35
CA PRO A 466 22.91 11.41 23.71
C PRO A 466 23.80 12.61 24.08
N PRO A 467 23.27 13.63 24.80
CA PRO A 467 24.09 14.73 25.25
C PRO A 467 25.26 14.15 26.04
N THR A 468 26.48 14.46 25.61
CA THR A 468 27.70 14.01 26.28
C THR A 468 27.62 14.42 27.74
N ALA A 469 27.46 13.46 28.64
CA ALA A 469 27.52 13.72 30.06
C ALA A 469 28.92 14.27 30.35
N THR A 470 29.02 15.57 30.64
CA THR A 470 30.20 16.13 31.28
C THR A 470 30.30 15.47 32.65
N ALA A 471 31.28 14.58 32.80
CA ALA A 471 31.64 14.04 34.09
C ALA A 471 31.86 15.22 35.07
N PRO A 472 31.38 15.14 36.31
CA PRO A 472 31.68 16.17 37.30
C PRO A 472 33.19 16.15 37.52
N GLY A 473 33.85 17.24 37.15
CA GLY A 473 35.28 17.41 37.40
C GLY A 473 35.51 17.31 38.90
N THR A 474 36.23 16.28 39.32
CA THR A 474 36.88 16.25 40.63
C THR A 474 37.98 17.30 40.61
N GLY A 475 37.64 18.52 41.03
CA GLY A 475 38.61 19.56 41.32
C GLY A 475 39.28 19.24 42.64
N ASN A 476 40.51 18.72 42.58
CA ASN A 476 41.50 18.99 43.60
C ASN A 476 42.15 20.34 43.26
N ASN A 477 41.91 21.33 44.11
CA ASN A 477 42.88 22.29 44.61
C ASN A 477 42.26 23.08 45.75
#